data_AF-A0A355AIT1-F1
#
_entry.id   AF-A0A355AIT1-F1
#
_cell.length_a   1.000
_cell.length_b   1.000
_cell.length_c   1.000
_cell.angle_alpha   90.00
_cell.angle_beta   90.00
_cell.angle_gamma   90.00
#
_symmetry.space_group_name_H-M   'P 1'
#
loop_
_entity.id
_entity.type
_entity.pdbx_description
1 polymer ?
#
loop_
_entity_poly.entity_id
_entity_poly.type
_entity_poly.pdbx_seq_one_letter_code
_entity_poly.pdbx_strand_id
1 'polypeptide(L)'
;WPDPENPEGPFIRRDGETYPELFLDHRQAMIRLSEIVGTLTSAYIVTKDEQYATHAVKHLEAWFVQSSTKMNPSLLYGQAIQGRYEGRSIGVIDTLHLTEVARSAKILCSSPSFPTKSQVGVRQWFQTYLTWINTHEYGIREKNHPNNHG
;
A
#
# COMPACT_ATOMS: atom_id res chain seq x y z
N TRP A 1 16.41 16.00 -0.02
CA TRP A 1 16.55 17.33 -0.63
C TRP A 1 17.81 17.32 -1.48
N PRO A 2 17.80 17.95 -2.66
CA PRO A 2 19.03 18.23 -3.40
C PRO A 2 20.03 18.95 -2.49
N ASP A 3 21.30 18.56 -2.57
CA ASP A 3 22.36 19.20 -1.83
C ASP A 3 22.76 20.51 -2.54
N PRO A 4 22.63 21.69 -1.90
CA PRO A 4 22.99 22.96 -2.54
C PRO A 4 24.49 23.06 -2.86
N GLU A 5 25.35 22.34 -2.13
CA GLU A 5 26.80 22.34 -2.35
C GLU A 5 27.23 21.32 -3.42
N ASN A 6 26.40 20.29 -3.65
CA ASN A 6 26.62 19.30 -4.70
C ASN A 6 25.28 18.83 -5.32
N PRO A 7 24.69 19.61 -6.26
CA PRO A 7 23.36 19.32 -6.81
C PRO A 7 23.22 17.95 -7.49
N GLU A 8 24.32 17.41 -8.03
CA GLU A 8 24.37 16.07 -8.66
C GLU A 8 24.64 14.94 -7.64
N GLY A 9 24.88 15.31 -6.38
CA GLY A 9 25.20 14.39 -5.29
C GLY A 9 23.99 13.71 -4.66
N PRO A 10 24.23 12.81 -3.70
CA PRO A 10 23.17 12.15 -2.96
C PRO A 10 22.30 13.15 -2.18
N PHE A 11 20.98 12.92 -2.17
CA PHE A 11 20.06 13.77 -1.45
C PHE A 11 20.38 13.81 0.05
N ILE A 12 20.24 14.98 0.66
CA ILE A 12 20.42 15.22 2.10
C ILE A 12 19.08 15.19 2.84
N ARG A 13 19.12 14.79 4.11
CA ARG A 13 17.96 14.80 5.01
C ARG A 13 17.79 16.20 5.60
N ARG A 14 16.56 16.72 5.55
CA ARG A 14 16.11 17.86 6.35
C ARG A 14 14.95 17.36 7.19
N ASP A 15 15.16 17.24 8.48
CA ASP A 15 14.18 16.60 9.36
C ASP A 15 12.95 17.49 9.56
N GLY A 16 11.76 16.91 9.56
CA GLY A 16 10.50 17.65 9.65
C GLY A 16 10.06 18.37 8.37
N GLU A 17 10.86 18.34 7.30
CA GLU A 17 10.57 19.03 6.04
C GLU A 17 10.33 18.05 4.88
N THR A 18 9.13 18.09 4.30
CA THR A 18 8.82 17.33 3.08
C THR A 18 9.31 18.09 1.85
N TYR A 19 10.13 17.45 1.03
CA TYR A 19 10.57 18.01 -0.25
C TYR A 19 9.38 18.16 -1.21
N PRO A 20 9.01 19.38 -1.66
CA PRO A 20 7.79 19.60 -2.44
C PRO A 20 7.74 18.87 -3.78
N GLU A 21 8.89 18.60 -4.39
CA GLU A 21 8.99 17.93 -5.70
C GLU A 21 9.20 16.41 -5.57
N LEU A 22 9.05 15.85 -4.36
CA LEU A 22 9.12 14.42 -4.17
C LEU A 22 7.95 13.74 -4.92
N PHE A 23 8.27 12.72 -5.71
CA PHE A 23 7.24 11.88 -6.32
C PHE A 23 6.47 11.10 -5.24
N LEU A 24 5.18 11.40 -5.08
CA LEU A 24 4.32 10.85 -4.03
C LEU A 24 3.14 10.04 -4.57
N ASP A 25 2.98 9.94 -5.89
CA ASP A 25 1.74 9.45 -6.51
C ASP A 25 1.37 8.02 -6.07
N HIS A 26 2.34 7.10 -5.97
CA HIS A 26 2.07 5.74 -5.51
C HIS A 26 1.61 5.69 -4.04
N ARG A 27 2.21 6.52 -3.17
CA ARG A 27 1.79 6.63 -1.77
C ARG A 27 0.39 7.22 -1.68
N GLN A 28 0.11 8.29 -2.41
CA GLN A 28 -1.22 8.92 -2.46
C GLN A 28 -2.28 7.98 -3.04
N ALA A 29 -1.92 7.18 -4.04
CA ALA A 29 -2.81 6.17 -4.60
C ALA A 29 -3.17 5.09 -3.55
N MET A 30 -2.22 4.68 -2.71
CA MET A 30 -2.46 3.70 -1.64
C MET A 30 -3.33 4.26 -0.51
N ILE A 31 -3.10 5.52 -0.11
CA ILE A 31 -3.96 6.24 0.84
C ILE A 31 -5.38 6.31 0.29
N ARG A 32 -5.53 6.79 -0.95
CA ARG A 32 -6.82 6.91 -1.63
C ARG A 32 -7.52 5.57 -1.79
N LEU A 33 -6.78 4.48 -2.05
CA LEU A 33 -7.36 3.12 -2.07
C LEU A 33 -8.00 2.78 -0.73
N SER A 34 -7.27 3.02 0.38
CA SER A 34 -7.77 2.76 1.73
C SER A 34 -9.04 3.56 2.03
N GLU A 35 -9.06 4.84 1.68
CA GLU A 35 -10.22 5.71 1.87
C GLU A 35 -11.42 5.26 1.04
N ILE A 36 -11.23 5.00 -0.26
CA ILE A 36 -12.30 4.58 -1.17
C ILE A 36 -12.88 3.23 -0.74
N VAL A 37 -12.02 2.22 -0.55
CA VAL A 37 -12.49 0.86 -0.23
C VAL A 37 -13.14 0.84 1.15
N GLY A 38 -12.58 1.53 2.15
CA GLY A 38 -13.17 1.65 3.47
C GLY A 38 -14.53 2.38 3.45
N THR A 39 -14.63 3.48 2.72
CA THR A 39 -15.88 4.26 2.58
C THR A 39 -16.97 3.46 1.88
N LEU A 40 -16.66 2.84 0.73
CA LEU A 40 -17.62 2.03 -0.01
C LEU A 40 -18.06 0.80 0.78
N THR A 41 -17.15 0.13 1.48
CA THR A 41 -17.50 -1.01 2.33
C THR A 41 -18.39 -0.57 3.49
N SER A 42 -18.12 0.58 4.09
CA SER A 42 -18.97 1.16 5.15
C SER A 42 -20.38 1.47 4.64
N ALA A 43 -20.48 2.08 3.45
CA ALA A 43 -21.76 2.34 2.80
C ALA A 43 -22.53 1.04 2.52
N TYR A 44 -21.86 0.00 1.99
CA TYR A 44 -22.44 -1.32 1.80
C TYR A 44 -22.94 -1.94 3.12
N ILE A 45 -22.16 -1.85 4.20
CA ILE A 45 -22.56 -2.38 5.51
C ILE A 45 -23.87 -1.76 6.01
N VAL A 46 -23.98 -0.42 5.91
CA VAL A 46 -25.12 0.35 6.42
C VAL A 46 -26.36 0.18 5.54
N THR A 47 -26.18 0.25 4.21
CA THR A 47 -27.30 0.32 3.26
C THR A 47 -27.71 -1.03 2.69
N LYS A 48 -26.78 -2.00 2.68
CA LYS A 48 -26.88 -3.27 1.92
C LYS A 48 -27.03 -3.09 0.41
N ASP A 49 -26.71 -1.91 -0.10
CA ASP A 49 -26.77 -1.63 -1.53
C ASP A 49 -25.51 -2.17 -2.23
N GLU A 50 -25.72 -3.13 -3.13
CA GLU A 50 -24.67 -3.83 -3.87
C GLU A 50 -23.84 -2.92 -4.79
N GLN A 51 -24.33 -1.72 -5.14
CA GLN A 51 -23.54 -0.81 -5.96
C GLN A 51 -22.22 -0.42 -5.25
N TYR A 52 -22.24 -0.26 -3.93
CA TYR A 52 -21.04 0.09 -3.17
C TYR A 52 -20.04 -1.06 -3.13
N ALA A 53 -20.53 -2.29 -2.91
CA ALA A 53 -19.70 -3.49 -2.98
C ALA A 53 -19.09 -3.68 -4.38
N THR A 54 -19.90 -3.53 -5.43
CA THR A 54 -19.47 -3.60 -6.82
C THR A 54 -18.33 -2.61 -7.11
N HIS A 55 -18.45 -1.37 -6.65
CA HIS A 55 -17.40 -0.37 -6.85
C HIS A 55 -16.14 -0.66 -6.02
N ALA A 56 -16.28 -1.12 -4.77
CA ALA A 56 -15.12 -1.48 -3.95
C ALA A 56 -14.34 -2.65 -4.56
N VAL A 57 -15.04 -3.66 -5.09
CA VAL A 57 -14.44 -4.83 -5.74
C VAL A 57 -13.62 -4.42 -6.97
N LYS A 58 -14.07 -3.47 -7.79
CA LYS A 58 -13.29 -2.95 -8.93
C LYS A 58 -11.92 -2.42 -8.50
N HIS A 59 -11.85 -1.71 -7.38
CA HIS A 59 -10.59 -1.20 -6.84
C HIS A 59 -9.70 -2.33 -6.30
N LEU A 60 -10.27 -3.32 -5.61
CA LEU A 60 -9.54 -4.50 -5.14
C LEU A 60 -8.96 -5.31 -6.32
N GLU A 61 -9.74 -5.51 -7.37
CA GLU A 61 -9.29 -6.24 -8.57
C GLU A 61 -8.17 -5.50 -9.29
N ALA A 62 -8.31 -4.19 -9.51
CA ALA A 62 -7.30 -3.38 -10.17
C ALA A 62 -5.97 -3.38 -9.38
N TRP A 63 -6.03 -3.28 -8.04
CA TRP A 63 -4.83 -3.17 -7.22
C TRP A 63 -4.13 -4.51 -6.99
N PHE A 64 -4.87 -5.61 -6.84
CA PHE A 64 -4.31 -6.88 -6.37
C PHE A 64 -4.32 -8.00 -7.42
N VAL A 65 -5.17 -7.94 -8.44
CA VAL A 65 -5.46 -9.10 -9.31
C VAL A 65 -5.10 -8.85 -10.78
N GLN A 66 -5.53 -7.73 -11.35
CA GLN A 66 -5.40 -7.45 -12.78
C GLN A 66 -3.92 -7.27 -13.16
N SER A 67 -3.41 -8.09 -14.08
CA SER A 67 -1.98 -8.09 -14.43
C SER A 67 -1.48 -6.77 -15.01
N SER A 68 -2.35 -6.00 -15.66
CA SER A 68 -2.03 -4.69 -16.25
C SER A 68 -1.86 -3.57 -15.22
N THR A 69 -2.35 -3.74 -13.99
CA THR A 69 -2.42 -2.65 -13.00
C THR A 69 -1.98 -3.04 -11.60
N LYS A 70 -1.88 -4.34 -11.30
CA LYS A 70 -1.62 -4.81 -9.94
C LYS A 70 -0.32 -4.25 -9.39
N MET A 71 -0.34 -3.91 -8.11
CA MET A 71 0.86 -3.69 -7.34
C MET A 71 1.58 -5.04 -7.13
N ASN A 72 2.90 -5.09 -7.20
CA ASN A 72 3.63 -6.28 -6.78
C ASN A 72 3.60 -6.43 -5.25
N PRO A 73 3.49 -7.66 -4.69
CA PRO A 73 3.38 -7.89 -3.25
C PRO A 73 4.74 -7.78 -2.53
N SER A 74 5.45 -6.66 -2.73
CA SER A 74 6.72 -6.32 -2.07
C SER A 74 6.94 -4.79 -2.07
N LEU A 75 7.72 -4.29 -1.10
CA LEU A 75 8.09 -2.88 -0.97
C LEU A 75 9.61 -2.68 -1.18
N LEU A 76 10.13 -3.23 -2.28
CA LEU A 76 11.57 -3.16 -2.59
C LEU A 76 12.06 -1.73 -2.88
N TYR A 77 11.17 -0.84 -3.33
CA TYR A 77 11.50 0.53 -3.71
C TYR A 77 10.82 1.57 -2.79
N GLY A 78 10.39 1.14 -1.61
CA GLY A 78 9.73 2.01 -0.63
C GLY A 78 10.70 3.07 -0.09
N GLN A 79 10.27 4.34 -0.13
CA GLN A 79 11.02 5.50 0.36
C GLN A 79 12.49 5.54 -0.09
N ALA A 80 12.71 5.33 -1.40
CA ALA A 80 14.01 5.54 -2.04
C ALA A 80 14.59 6.93 -1.75
N ILE A 81 15.91 7.04 -1.74
CA ILE A 81 16.63 8.33 -1.67
C ILE A 81 17.62 8.37 -2.82
N GLN A 82 17.46 9.36 -3.70
CA GLN A 82 18.35 9.58 -4.84
C GLN A 82 19.82 9.64 -4.40
N GLY A 83 20.65 8.82 -5.04
CA GLY A 83 22.08 8.69 -4.75
C GLY A 83 22.44 7.97 -3.44
N ARG A 84 21.46 7.42 -2.70
CA ARG A 84 21.72 6.66 -1.45
C ARG A 84 21.10 5.27 -1.42
N TYR A 85 19.81 5.16 -1.72
CA TYR A 85 19.04 3.93 -1.54
C TYR A 85 17.97 3.78 -2.61
N GLU A 86 17.88 2.59 -3.23
CA GLU A 86 16.79 2.25 -4.14
C GLU A 86 15.47 1.96 -3.41
N GLY A 87 15.56 1.55 -2.14
CA GLY A 87 14.44 1.39 -1.21
C GLY A 87 14.97 1.12 0.20
N ARG A 88 14.08 1.16 1.19
CA ARG A 88 14.45 1.02 2.61
C ARG A 88 13.34 0.35 3.42
N SER A 89 13.73 -0.25 4.55
CA SER A 89 12.79 -0.85 5.53
C SER A 89 11.69 0.13 5.93
N ILE A 90 12.05 1.39 6.18
CA ILE A 90 11.12 2.44 6.63
C ILE A 90 9.98 2.76 5.65
N GLY A 91 10.08 2.30 4.40
CA GLY A 91 8.99 2.40 3.43
C GLY A 91 7.85 1.42 3.68
N VAL A 92 8.05 0.40 4.52
CA VAL A 92 7.00 -0.56 4.90
C VAL A 92 5.82 0.15 5.58
N ILE A 93 6.07 1.24 6.31
CA ILE A 93 5.01 2.05 6.95
C ILE A 93 3.95 2.55 5.96
N ASP A 94 4.29 2.74 4.67
CA ASP A 94 3.32 3.17 3.65
C ASP A 94 2.19 2.13 3.48
N THR A 95 2.47 0.85 3.75
CA THR A 95 1.48 -0.24 3.65
C THR A 95 0.55 -0.35 4.85
N LEU A 96 0.71 0.48 5.88
CA LEU A 96 -0.22 0.56 7.01
C LEU A 96 -1.67 0.73 6.52
N HIS A 97 -1.85 1.54 5.46
CA HIS A 97 -3.15 1.79 4.81
C HIS A 97 -3.81 0.52 4.25
N LEU A 98 -3.05 -0.52 3.91
CA LEU A 98 -3.60 -1.79 3.43
C LEU A 98 -4.34 -2.57 4.52
N THR A 99 -4.16 -2.23 5.80
CA THR A 99 -4.89 -2.84 6.91
C THR A 99 -6.40 -2.66 6.76
N GLU A 100 -6.85 -1.45 6.44
CA GLU A 100 -8.29 -1.17 6.26
C GLU A 100 -8.84 -1.81 4.97
N VAL A 101 -8.01 -1.86 3.92
CA VAL A 101 -8.33 -2.55 2.67
C VAL A 101 -8.52 -4.05 2.89
N ALA A 102 -7.64 -4.70 3.67
CA ALA A 102 -7.74 -6.12 3.99
C ALA A 102 -9.00 -6.44 4.79
N ARG A 103 -9.34 -5.61 5.78
CA ARG A 103 -10.59 -5.74 6.56
C ARG A 103 -11.82 -5.60 5.67
N SER A 104 -11.81 -4.61 4.79
CA SER A 104 -12.88 -4.36 3.83
C SER A 104 -13.07 -5.54 2.88
N ALA A 105 -11.99 -6.05 2.30
CA ALA A 105 -12.03 -7.23 1.42
C ALA A 105 -12.65 -8.44 2.13
N LYS A 106 -12.32 -8.69 3.40
CA LYS A 106 -12.91 -9.76 4.20
C LYS A 106 -14.43 -9.62 4.36
N ILE A 107 -14.92 -8.41 4.60
CA ILE A 107 -16.36 -8.13 4.75
C ILE A 107 -17.08 -8.36 3.41
N LEU A 108 -16.49 -7.85 2.33
CA LEU A 108 -17.03 -7.93 0.97
C LEU A 108 -17.10 -9.38 0.44
N CYS A 109 -16.38 -10.35 1.02
CA CYS A 109 -16.50 -11.76 0.62
C CYS A 109 -17.94 -12.31 0.75
N SER A 110 -18.78 -11.67 1.58
CA SER A 110 -20.20 -12.01 1.72
C SER A 110 -21.10 -11.42 0.62
N SER A 111 -20.61 -10.45 -0.16
CA SER A 111 -21.36 -9.82 -1.24
C SER A 111 -21.32 -10.68 -2.50
N PRO A 112 -22.45 -10.88 -3.20
CA PRO A 112 -22.48 -11.50 -4.52
C PRO A 112 -21.68 -10.72 -5.57
N SER A 113 -21.41 -9.43 -5.35
CA SER A 113 -20.61 -8.58 -6.22
C SER A 113 -19.10 -8.85 -6.14
N PHE A 114 -18.62 -9.71 -5.22
CA PHE A 114 -17.22 -10.09 -5.12
C PHE A 114 -17.00 -11.55 -5.58
N PRO A 115 -16.65 -11.78 -6.86
CA PRO A 115 -16.50 -13.14 -7.39
C PRO A 115 -15.42 -13.94 -6.66
N THR A 116 -15.66 -15.24 -6.46
CA THR A 116 -14.72 -16.16 -5.79
C THR A 116 -13.31 -16.11 -6.38
N LYS A 117 -13.18 -15.97 -7.71
CA LYS A 117 -11.88 -15.84 -8.38
C LYS A 117 -11.11 -14.60 -7.90
N SER A 118 -11.80 -13.47 -7.76
CA SER A 118 -11.23 -12.20 -7.32
C SER A 118 -10.90 -12.26 -5.83
N GLN A 119 -11.75 -12.89 -5.01
CA GLN A 119 -11.45 -13.15 -3.59
C GLN A 119 -10.16 -13.96 -3.42
N VAL A 120 -10.00 -15.03 -4.20
CA VAL A 120 -8.78 -15.86 -4.21
C VAL A 120 -7.56 -15.04 -4.60
N GLY A 121 -7.67 -14.20 -5.64
CA GLY A 121 -6.58 -13.33 -6.10
C GLY A 121 -6.14 -12.31 -5.05
N VAL A 122 -7.08 -11.62 -4.42
CA VAL A 122 -6.79 -10.65 -3.33
C VAL A 122 -6.15 -11.36 -2.15
N ARG A 123 -6.70 -12.50 -1.72
CA ARG A 123 -6.12 -13.29 -0.62
C ARG A 123 -4.70 -13.76 -0.94
N GLN A 124 -4.47 -14.23 -2.17
CA GLN A 124 -3.14 -14.67 -2.60
C GLN A 124 -2.13 -13.53 -2.55
N TRP A 125 -2.52 -12.32 -2.95
CA TRP A 125 -1.65 -11.15 -2.87
C TRP A 125 -1.21 -10.87 -1.42
N PHE A 126 -2.17 -10.83 -0.49
CA PHE A 126 -1.88 -10.60 0.93
C PHE A 126 -1.05 -11.74 1.54
N GLN A 127 -1.28 -12.99 1.15
CA GLN A 127 -0.45 -14.12 1.58
C GLN A 127 1.00 -13.96 1.11
N THR A 128 1.21 -13.62 -0.17
CA THR A 128 2.54 -13.38 -0.71
C THR A 128 3.22 -12.18 -0.03
N TYR A 129 2.48 -11.09 0.19
CA TYR A 129 3.01 -9.92 0.89
C TYR A 129 3.35 -10.23 2.35
N LEU A 130 2.52 -11.02 3.04
CA LEU A 130 2.78 -11.45 4.41
C LEU A 130 4.02 -12.34 4.50
N THR A 131 4.26 -13.20 3.52
CA THR A 131 5.52 -13.93 3.42
C THR A 131 6.67 -12.96 3.25
N TRP A 132 6.59 -12.03 2.29
CA TRP A 132 7.67 -11.08 2.02
C TRP A 132 8.01 -10.20 3.23
N ILE A 133 7.02 -9.61 3.91
CA ILE A 133 7.24 -8.72 5.06
C ILE A 133 7.81 -9.47 6.28
N ASN A 134 7.62 -10.79 6.39
CA ASN A 134 8.18 -11.57 7.49
C ASN A 134 9.53 -12.22 7.18
N THR A 135 9.96 -12.27 5.91
CA THR A 135 11.20 -12.96 5.52
C THR A 135 12.23 -12.05 4.88
N HIS A 136 11.81 -10.97 4.22
CA HIS A 136 12.72 -10.02 3.59
C HIS A 136 13.38 -9.12 4.64
N GLU A 137 14.65 -8.73 4.42
CA GLU A 137 15.40 -7.91 5.37
C GLU A 137 14.73 -6.57 5.69
N TYR A 138 14.03 -5.97 4.72
CA TYR A 138 13.27 -4.73 4.93
C TYR A 138 12.15 -4.90 5.93
N GLY A 139 11.37 -5.98 5.81
CA GLY A 139 10.31 -6.27 6.75
C GLY A 139 10.82 -6.65 8.15
N ILE A 140 11.90 -7.44 8.21
CA ILE A 140 12.54 -7.81 9.50
C ILE A 140 13.13 -6.59 10.21
N ARG A 141 13.80 -5.69 9.48
CA ARG A 141 14.37 -4.46 10.06
C ARG A 141 13.28 -3.51 10.52
N GLU A 142 12.22 -3.35 9.74
CA GLU A 142 11.10 -2.49 10.11
C GLU A 142 10.41 -2.98 11.38
N LYS A 143 10.08 -4.28 11.45
CA LYS A 143 9.49 -4.91 12.63
C LYS A 143 10.29 -4.70 13.92
N ASN A 144 11.61 -4.59 13.81
CA ASN A 144 12.51 -4.41 14.95
C ASN A 144 12.91 -2.93 15.15
N HIS A 145 12.30 -1.99 14.44
CA HIS A 145 12.65 -0.57 14.51
C HIS A 145 12.20 0.03 15.85
N PRO A 146 13.02 0.81 16.57
CA PRO A 146 12.78 1.15 17.97
C PRO A 146 11.78 2.30 18.21
N ASN A 147 10.95 2.66 17.22
CA ASN A 147 10.02 3.79 17.31
C ASN A 147 8.69 3.45 16.60
N ASN A 148 7.91 4.45 16.17
CA ASN A 148 6.62 4.28 15.50
C ASN A 148 6.62 3.39 14.23
N HIS A 149 7.79 3.00 13.73
CA HIS A 149 7.93 2.08 12.61
C HIS A 149 7.76 0.60 12.98
N GLY A 150 8.17 0.18 14.18
CA GLY A 150 8.09 -1.21 14.64
C GLY A 150 6.72 -1.60 15.16
#